data_AF-A0A3R6CTA5-F1
#
_entry.id   AF-A0A3R6CTA5-F1
#
_cell.length_a   1.000
_cell.length_b   1.000
_cell.length_c   1.000
_cell.angle_alpha   90.00
_cell.angle_beta   90.00
_cell.angle_gamma   90.00
#
_symmetry.space_group_name_H-M   'P 1'
#
loop_
_entity.id
_entity.type
_entity.pdbx_description
1 polymer ?
#
loop_
_entity_poly.entity_id
_entity_poly.type
_entity_poly.pdbx_seq_one_letter_code
_entity_poly.pdbx_strand_id
1 'polypeptide(L)'
;MSKYYSAKEIKSQSKISWHIYAFDFFFLLIYGVVAYMMRGRVSSHLKILYGIFSVIVAIGLTLPSPYNHGRRMFQSIFLYLRKDMNTYHPIRSDVFEGIENNEADN
;
A
#
# COMPACT_ATOMS: atom_id res chain seq x y z
N MET A 1 4.83 16.12 38.89
CA MET A 1 6.02 16.28 38.04
C MET A 1 6.39 14.91 37.48
N SER A 2 6.17 14.67 36.19
CA SER A 2 6.90 13.61 35.46
C SER A 2 6.80 13.89 33.96
N LYS A 3 7.86 14.52 33.48
CA LYS A 3 8.13 14.85 32.09
C LYS A 3 8.72 13.58 31.45
N TYR A 4 7.89 12.75 30.81
CA TYR A 4 8.39 11.66 29.95
C TYR A 4 8.24 12.09 28.49
N TYR A 5 9.19 12.91 28.03
CA TYR A 5 9.49 12.98 26.61
C TYR A 5 10.23 11.69 26.28
N SER A 6 9.49 10.62 25.97
CA SER A 6 10.06 9.45 25.33
C SER A 6 10.75 9.95 24.07
N ALA A 7 12.08 9.98 24.11
CA ALA A 7 12.92 10.22 22.95
C ALA A 7 12.60 9.13 21.94
N LYS A 8 11.60 9.41 21.09
CA LYS A 8 11.25 8.60 19.94
C LYS A 8 12.48 8.71 19.05
N GLU A 9 13.39 7.76 19.21
CA GLU A 9 14.60 7.66 18.42
C GLU A 9 14.26 7.99 16.98
N ILE A 10 14.87 9.06 16.48
CA ILE A 10 14.88 9.37 15.07
C ILE A 10 15.74 8.27 14.46
N LYS A 11 15.15 7.08 14.27
CA LYS A 11 15.72 6.03 13.45
C LYS A 11 15.79 6.61 12.06
N SER A 12 16.97 7.15 11.75
CA SER A 12 17.34 7.66 10.45
C SER A 12 17.00 6.62 9.40
N GLN A 13 15.83 6.78 8.77
CA GLN A 13 15.24 5.93 7.74
C GLN A 13 15.93 6.17 6.39
N SER A 14 17.26 6.32 6.34
CA SER A 14 17.97 6.62 5.08
C SER A 14 18.42 5.38 4.32
N LYS A 15 18.51 4.20 4.96
CA LYS A 15 18.98 2.97 4.30
C LYS A 15 17.92 2.21 3.49
N ILE A 16 16.64 2.37 3.81
CA ILE A 16 15.54 1.66 3.13
C ILE A 16 15.21 2.29 1.75
N SER A 17 15.54 3.57 1.58
CA SER A 17 15.13 4.39 0.44
C SER A 17 15.57 3.79 -0.91
N TRP A 18 16.82 3.35 -1.02
CA TRP A 18 17.38 2.85 -2.29
C TRP A 18 16.73 1.54 -2.78
N HIS A 19 16.48 0.59 -1.87
CA HIS A 19 15.81 -0.67 -2.23
C HIS A 19 14.35 -0.45 -2.64
N ILE A 20 13.65 0.52 -2.02
CA ILE A 20 12.29 0.89 -2.43
C ILE A 20 12.29 1.42 -3.86
N TYR A 21 13.21 2.32 -4.21
CA TYR A 21 13.28 2.86 -5.58
C TYR A 21 13.65 1.82 -6.63
N ALA A 22 14.53 0.86 -6.31
CA ALA A 22 14.86 -0.24 -7.21
C ALA A 22 13.63 -1.13 -7.47
N PHE A 23 12.84 -1.43 -6.44
CA PHE A 23 11.63 -2.23 -6.60
C PHE A 23 10.55 -1.51 -7.41
N ASP A 24 10.39 -0.19 -7.24
CA ASP A 24 9.51 0.65 -8.05
C ASP A 24 9.89 0.58 -9.54
N PHE A 25 11.19 0.57 -9.87
CA PHE A 25 11.68 0.42 -11.24
C PHE A 25 11.32 -0.94 -11.84
N PHE A 26 11.59 -2.05 -11.12
CA PHE A 26 11.24 -3.39 -11.61
C PHE A 26 9.73 -3.56 -11.77
N PHE A 27 8.94 -2.99 -10.86
CA PHE A 27 7.49 -2.97 -10.98
C PHE A 27 7.04 -2.27 -12.28
N LEU A 28 7.57 -1.07 -12.57
CA LEU A 28 7.25 -0.33 -13.79
C LEU A 28 7.67 -1.09 -15.06
N LEU A 29 8.83 -1.75 -15.03
CA LEU A 29 9.32 -2.56 -16.14
C LEU A 29 8.38 -3.73 -16.42
N ILE A 30 8.03 -4.51 -15.40
CA ILE A 30 7.11 -5.65 -15.53
C ILE A 30 5.72 -5.17 -15.98
N TYR A 31 5.21 -4.11 -15.37
CA TYR A 31 3.94 -3.50 -15.74
C TYR A 31 3.94 -3.06 -17.20
N GLY A 32 5.01 -2.40 -17.67
CA GLY A 32 5.15 -1.95 -19.05
C GLY A 32 5.16 -3.10 -20.05
N VAL A 33 5.85 -4.21 -19.75
CA VAL A 33 5.83 -5.43 -20.58
C VAL A 33 4.42 -6.01 -20.67
N VAL A 34 3.73 -6.16 -19.52
CA VAL A 34 2.37 -6.70 -19.49
C VAL A 34 1.40 -5.78 -20.24
N ALA A 35 1.50 -4.46 -20.06
CA ALA A 35 0.68 -3.48 -20.75
C ALA A 35 0.93 -3.52 -22.28
N TYR A 36 2.19 -3.63 -22.70
CA TYR A 36 2.53 -3.76 -24.11
C TYR A 36 1.96 -5.04 -24.72
N MET A 37 2.01 -6.18 -24.02
CA MET A 37 1.39 -7.42 -24.47
C MET A 37 -0.13 -7.27 -24.60
N MET A 38 -0.78 -6.61 -23.63
CA MET A 38 -2.23 -6.39 -23.63
C MET A 38 -2.68 -5.41 -24.73
N ARG A 39 -1.80 -4.49 -25.17
CA ARG A 39 -2.07 -3.57 -26.30
C ARG A 39 -2.49 -4.33 -27.58
N GLY A 40 -2.00 -5.55 -27.79
CA GLY A 40 -2.39 -6.40 -28.92
C GLY A 40 -3.87 -6.79 -28.93
N ARG A 41 -4.53 -6.79 -27.76
CA ARG A 41 -5.95 -7.09 -27.58
C ARG A 41 -6.86 -5.85 -27.75
N VAL A 42 -6.27 -4.66 -27.87
CA VAL A 42 -7.01 -3.40 -27.97
C VAL A 42 -7.19 -3.01 -29.43
N SER A 43 -8.41 -2.57 -29.79
CA SER A 43 -8.73 -2.10 -31.14
C SER A 43 -7.83 -0.93 -31.55
N SER A 44 -7.52 -0.81 -32.85
CA SER A 44 -6.53 0.17 -33.34
C SER A 44 -6.85 1.61 -32.92
N HIS A 45 -8.13 2.00 -32.97
CA HIS A 45 -8.60 3.33 -32.58
C HIS A 45 -8.43 3.63 -31.09
N LEU A 46 -8.45 2.61 -30.22
CA LEU A 46 -8.35 2.79 -28.77
C LEU A 46 -6.92 2.63 -28.25
N LYS A 47 -5.93 2.28 -29.08
CA LYS A 47 -4.55 2.05 -28.64
C LYS A 47 -3.89 3.26 -28.00
N ILE A 48 -4.18 4.47 -28.51
CA ILE A 48 -3.65 5.72 -27.94
C ILE A 48 -4.26 5.96 -26.56
N LEU A 49 -5.59 5.86 -26.44
CA LEU A 49 -6.30 6.01 -25.16
C LEU A 49 -5.82 4.96 -24.14
N TYR A 50 -5.64 3.72 -24.58
CA TYR A 50 -5.09 2.64 -23.77
C TYR A 50 -3.68 2.97 -23.26
N GLY A 51 -2.82 3.54 -24.11
CA GLY A 51 -1.47 3.97 -23.70
C GLY A 51 -1.52 5.03 -22.60
N ILE A 52 -2.32 6.07 -22.79
CA ILE A 52 -2.51 7.15 -21.80
C ILE A 52 -3.04 6.59 -20.49
N PHE A 53 -4.09 5.78 -20.55
CA PHE A 53 -4.67 5.11 -19.40
C PHE A 53 -3.63 4.27 -18.66
N SER A 54 -2.84 3.48 -19.40
CA SER A 54 -1.81 2.61 -18.82
C SER A 54 -0.74 3.40 -18.07
N VAL A 55 -0.32 4.56 -18.60
CA VAL A 55 0.64 5.46 -17.93
C VAL A 55 0.04 6.04 -16.65
N ILE A 56 -1.21 6.52 -16.70
CA ILE A 56 -1.90 7.07 -15.52
C ILE A 56 -1.99 6.01 -14.41
N VAL A 57 -2.36 4.78 -14.76
CA VAL A 57 -2.44 3.67 -13.80
C VAL A 57 -1.06 3.33 -13.23
N ALA A 58 -0.01 3.29 -14.07
CA ALA A 58 1.36 3.04 -13.60
C ALA A 58 1.82 4.07 -12.56
N ILE A 59 1.54 5.35 -12.81
CA ILE A 59 1.84 6.44 -11.88
C ILE A 59 1.03 6.26 -10.60
N GLY A 60 -0.29 6.08 -10.72
CA GLY A 60 -1.19 5.88 -9.57
C GLY A 60 -0.73 4.74 -8.66
N LEU A 61 -0.31 3.62 -9.25
CA LEU A 61 0.21 2.47 -8.51
C LEU A 61 1.53 2.76 -7.79
N THR A 62 2.38 3.62 -8.35
CA THR A 62 3.70 3.99 -7.79
C THR A 62 3.62 5.16 -6.82
N LEU A 63 2.50 5.88 -6.74
CA LEU A 63 2.30 6.94 -5.75
C LEU A 63 2.26 6.38 -4.32
N PRO A 64 2.65 7.20 -3.31
CA PRO A 64 2.49 6.82 -1.92
C PRO A 64 1.02 6.56 -1.59
N SER A 65 0.77 5.52 -0.79
CA SER A 65 -0.57 5.14 -0.37
C SER A 65 -1.09 6.11 0.69
N PRO A 66 -2.30 6.67 0.53
CA PRO A 66 -2.89 7.55 1.53
C PRO A 66 -3.30 6.80 2.81
N TYR A 67 -3.61 5.51 2.70
CA TYR A 67 -4.08 4.69 3.82
C TYR A 67 -2.95 3.88 4.48
N ASN A 68 -1.77 3.80 3.86
CA ASN A 68 -0.68 2.95 4.33
C ASN A 68 0.64 3.70 4.26
N HIS A 69 0.94 4.43 5.33
CA HIS A 69 2.12 5.29 5.42
C HIS A 69 3.41 4.51 5.17
N GLY A 70 4.30 5.09 4.35
CA GLY A 70 5.57 4.49 3.97
C GLY A 70 5.47 3.40 2.89
N ARG A 71 4.29 3.16 2.31
CA ARG A 71 4.10 2.20 1.23
C ARG A 71 3.59 2.85 -0.04
N ARG A 72 3.92 2.26 -1.19
CA ARG A 72 3.28 2.59 -2.46
C ARG A 72 1.89 1.95 -2.57
N MET A 73 1.07 2.45 -3.49
CA MET A 73 -0.29 1.95 -3.70
C MET A 73 -0.28 0.47 -4.14
N PHE A 74 0.61 0.08 -5.07
CA PHE A 74 0.71 -1.32 -5.50
C PHE A 74 1.11 -2.27 -4.36
N GLN A 75 1.99 -1.84 -3.46
CA GLN A 75 2.38 -2.61 -2.27
C GLN A 75 1.20 -2.80 -1.32
N SER A 76 0.32 -1.79 -1.22
CA SER A 76 -0.88 -1.86 -0.39
C SER A 76 -1.90 -2.83 -0.98
N ILE A 77 -2.10 -2.80 -2.30
CA ILE A 77 -2.95 -3.76 -3.02
C ILE A 77 -2.40 -5.18 -2.84
N PHE A 78 -1.10 -5.37 -2.99
CA PHE A 78 -0.48 -6.68 -2.80
C PHE A 78 -0.65 -7.22 -1.37
N LEU A 79 -0.49 -6.37 -0.36
CA LEU A 79 -0.74 -6.73 1.03
C LEU A 79 -2.21 -7.13 1.25
N TYR A 80 -3.13 -6.39 0.64
CA TYR A 80 -4.56 -6.70 0.68
C TYR A 80 -4.86 -8.06 0.02
N LEU A 81 -4.28 -8.34 -1.14
CA LEU A 81 -4.48 -9.61 -1.84
C LEU A 81 -3.86 -10.81 -1.11
N ARG A 82 -2.78 -10.59 -0.35
CA ARG A 82 -2.14 -11.63 0.49
C ARG A 82 -2.81 -11.82 1.85
N LYS A 83 -3.69 -10.90 2.24
CA LYS A 83 -4.33 -10.95 3.55
C LYS A 83 -5.27 -12.15 3.60
N ASP A 84 -5.00 -13.07 4.51
CA ASP A 84 -5.94 -14.15 4.82
C ASP A 84 -7.18 -13.56 5.50
N MET A 85 -8.31 -13.65 4.81
CA MET A 85 -9.60 -13.16 5.30
C MET A 85 -10.11 -13.96 6.50
N ASN A 86 -9.65 -15.20 6.68
CA ASN A 86 -10.11 -16.08 7.77
C ASN A 86 -9.41 -15.78 9.10
N THR A 87 -8.21 -15.20 9.05
CA THR A 87 -7.44 -14.89 10.26
C THR A 87 -7.74 -13.48 10.77
N TYR A 88 -8.07 -12.55 9.87
CA TYR A 88 -8.21 -11.13 10.20
C TYR A 88 -9.67 -10.68 10.24
N HIS A 89 -10.30 -10.82 11.40
CA HIS A 89 -11.62 -10.27 11.67
C HIS A 89 -11.47 -8.80 12.10
N PRO A 90 -12.31 -7.87 11.60
CA PRO A 90 -12.36 -6.54 12.19
C PRO A 90 -12.69 -6.67 13.67
N ILE A 91 -11.81 -6.17 14.54
CA ILE A 91 -12.13 -6.04 15.96
C ILE A 91 -13.30 -5.07 16.01
N ARG A 92 -14.49 -5.60 16.33
CA ARG A 92 -15.66 -4.74 16.49
C ARG A 92 -15.46 -3.94 17.78
N SER A 93 -15.61 -2.63 17.69
CA SER A 93 -15.33 -1.70 18.80
C SER A 93 -16.25 -1.92 20.01
N ASP A 94 -17.46 -2.44 19.77
CA ASP A 94 -18.42 -2.87 20.79
C ASP A 94 -17.87 -3.96 21.72
N VAL A 95 -17.01 -4.85 21.21
CA VAL A 95 -16.37 -5.91 22.00
C VAL A 95 -15.25 -5.35 22.89
N PHE A 96 -14.57 -4.28 22.46
CA PHE A 96 -13.50 -3.66 23.25
C PHE A 96 -14.07 -2.85 24.43
N GLU A 97 -15.12 -2.06 24.20
CA GLU A 97 -15.82 -1.33 25.26
C GLU A 97 -16.39 -2.27 26.33
N GLY A 98 -16.91 -3.44 25.95
CA GLY A 98 -17.45 -4.42 26.90
C GLY A 98 -16.41 -5.06 27.83
N ILE A 99 -15.14 -5.14 27.40
CA ILE A 99 -14.04 -5.71 28.18
C ILE A 99 -13.48 -4.67 29.15
N GLU A 100 -13.25 -3.43 28.69
CA GLU A 100 -12.76 -2.32 29.52
C GLU A 100 -13.74 -2.02 30.68
N ASN A 101 -15.04 -2.04 30.40
CA ASN A 101 -16.07 -1.83 31.42
C ASN A 101 -16.17 -2.97 32.46
N ASN A 102 -15.82 -4.22 32.10
CA ASN A 102 -15.81 -5.34 33.06
C ASN A 102 -14.55 -5.38 33.93
N GLU A 103 -13.44 -4.81 33.46
CA GLU A 103 -12.18 -4.73 34.21
C GLU A 103 -12.17 -3.54 35.18
N ALA A 104 -12.95 -2.49 34.92
CA ALA A 104 -13.11 -1.34 35.80
C ALA A 104 -14.08 -1.56 36.98
N ASP A 105 -14.89 -2.63 36.93
CA ASP A 105 -15.94 -2.96 37.93
C ASP A 105 -15.53 -4.12 38.87
N ASN A 106 -14.29 -4.61 38.76
CA ASN A 106 -13.64 -5.56 39.68
C ASN A 106 -12.51 -4.89 40.48
#